data_AF-A0A7S0S8N4-F1
#
_entry.id   AF-A0A7S0S8N4-F1
#
_cell.length_a   1.000
_cell.length_b   1.000
_cell.length_c   1.000
_cell.angle_alpha   90.00
_cell.angle_beta   90.00
_cell.angle_gamma   90.00
#
_symmetry.space_group_name_H-M   'P 1'
#
loop_
_entity.id
_entity.type
_entity.pdbx_description
1 polymer ?
#
loop_
_entity_poly.entity_id
_entity_poly.type
_entity_poly.pdbx_seq_one_letter_code
_entity_poly.pdbx_strand_id
1 'polypeptide(L)'
;ELTNGPGSYFNNADCTWVIMPSDGNHVIRMQFTAFDMENNYDYVHIFSKPTYGSDDLQLIASLTGSTIPAAIFTVNGLGDSMVVVSDTHNKGAGFVANYKMVRPPPPPSPPP
;
A
#
# COMPACT_ATOMS: atom_id res chain seq x y z
N GLU A 1 -10.85 -1.15 -4.50
CA GLU A 1 -9.98 0.02 -4.71
C GLU A 1 -9.74 0.68 -3.37
N LEU A 2 -8.58 1.30 -3.15
CA LEU A 2 -8.27 2.12 -1.99
C LEU A 2 -8.29 3.58 -2.43
N THR A 3 -9.07 4.39 -1.72
CA THR A 3 -9.12 5.84 -1.92
C THR A 3 -9.20 6.50 -0.55
N ASN A 4 -8.79 7.76 -0.47
CA ASN A 4 -9.00 8.61 0.70
C ASN A 4 -10.45 9.16 0.82
N GLY A 5 -11.42 8.60 0.08
CA GLY A 5 -12.82 9.01 0.05
C GLY A 5 -13.19 9.96 -1.12
N PRO A 6 -14.49 10.22 -1.35
CA PRO A 6 -14.95 11.21 -2.31
C PRO A 6 -14.89 12.64 -1.73
N GLY A 7 -14.27 13.56 -2.46
CA GLY A 7 -14.06 14.94 -2.01
C GLY A 7 -12.66 15.13 -1.42
N SER A 8 -12.14 16.35 -1.53
CA SER A 8 -10.80 16.74 -1.09
C SER A 8 -10.40 16.08 0.22
N TYR A 9 -9.17 15.56 0.26
CA TYR A 9 -8.57 14.91 1.42
C TYR A 9 -8.82 15.73 2.70
N PHE A 10 -9.25 15.06 3.77
CA PHE A 10 -9.48 15.69 5.07
C PHE A 10 -8.15 15.83 5.80
N ASN A 11 -7.76 17.06 6.15
CA ASN A 11 -6.59 17.36 6.98
C ASN A 11 -6.56 16.47 8.24
N ASN A 12 -5.36 16.00 8.61
CA ASN A 12 -5.09 15.17 9.81
C ASN A 12 -5.76 13.77 9.81
N ALA A 13 -6.04 13.20 8.64
CA ALA A 13 -6.56 11.84 8.56
C ALA A 13 -5.40 10.82 8.57
N ASP A 14 -5.05 10.27 9.74
CA ASP A 14 -4.21 9.08 9.84
C ASP A 14 -5.01 7.84 9.43
N CYS A 15 -5.26 7.70 8.13
CA CYS A 15 -5.99 6.56 7.60
C CYS A 15 -5.05 5.35 7.49
N THR A 16 -5.47 4.27 8.14
CA THR A 16 -4.83 2.97 8.03
C THR A 16 -5.75 2.00 7.30
N TRP A 17 -5.33 1.49 6.15
CA TRP A 17 -5.99 0.37 5.49
C TRP A 17 -5.24 -0.90 5.76
N VAL A 18 -5.93 -1.86 6.37
CA VAL A 18 -5.41 -3.21 6.58
C VAL A 18 -5.99 -4.14 5.53
N ILE A 19 -5.12 -4.73 4.70
CA ILE A 19 -5.50 -5.75 3.72
C ILE A 19 -5.01 -7.10 4.23
N MET A 20 -5.97 -7.95 4.60
CA MET A 20 -5.71 -9.31 5.03
C MET A 20 -6.02 -10.28 3.89
N PRO A 21 -5.04 -11.05 3.41
CA PRO A 21 -5.30 -12.16 2.51
C PRO A 21 -6.12 -13.24 3.21
N SER A 22 -7.04 -13.86 2.48
CA SER A 22 -7.89 -14.95 2.98
C SER A 22 -7.12 -16.23 3.35
N ASP A 23 -5.91 -16.36 2.82
CA ASP A 23 -5.05 -17.53 2.92
C ASP A 23 -3.60 -17.08 2.75
N GLY A 24 -2.68 -17.60 3.57
CA GLY A 24 -1.25 -17.23 3.60
C GLY A 24 -0.45 -17.57 2.33
N ASN A 25 -1.13 -17.90 1.24
CA ASN A 25 -0.58 -18.30 -0.05
C ASN A 25 -0.79 -17.26 -1.15
N HIS A 26 -1.34 -16.08 -0.84
CA HIS A 26 -1.46 -14.97 -1.78
C HIS A 26 -0.50 -13.84 -1.42
N VAL A 27 -0.13 -13.05 -2.41
CA VAL A 27 0.53 -11.74 -2.25
C VAL A 27 -0.40 -10.65 -2.74
N ILE A 28 -0.29 -9.47 -2.15
CA ILE A 28 -1.06 -8.31 -2.55
C ILE A 28 -0.22 -7.51 -3.53
N ARG A 29 -0.71 -7.36 -4.77
CA ARG A 29 -0.13 -6.48 -5.78
C ARG A 29 -0.93 -5.19 -5.83
N MET A 30 -0.26 -4.06 -5.64
CA MET A 30 -0.86 -2.73 -5.60
C MET A 30 -0.26 -1.82 -6.67
N GLN A 31 -1.12 -1.04 -7.31
CA GLN A 31 -0.75 -0.06 -8.33
C GLN A 31 -1.58 1.21 -8.14
N PHE A 32 -0.92 2.37 -8.23
CA PHE A 32 -1.61 3.66 -8.20
C PHE A 32 -2.08 4.06 -9.59
N THR A 33 -3.30 4.57 -9.69
CA THR A 33 -3.91 5.11 -10.91
C THR A 33 -4.15 6.61 -10.83
N ALA A 34 -4.10 7.18 -9.63
CA ALA A 34 -4.02 8.62 -9.37
C ALA A 34 -3.17 8.84 -8.12
N PHE A 35 -2.37 9.91 -8.10
CA PHE A 35 -1.50 10.25 -6.97
C PHE A 35 -1.18 11.75 -7.00
N ASP A 36 -1.72 12.48 -6.04
CA ASP A 36 -1.54 13.92 -5.87
C ASP A 36 -1.51 14.24 -4.37
N MET A 37 -0.33 14.10 -3.78
CA MET A 37 -0.04 14.36 -2.36
C MET A 37 0.88 15.59 -2.23
N GLU A 38 0.89 16.26 -1.07
CA GLU A 38 1.84 17.35 -0.86
C GLU A 38 3.29 16.83 -0.79
N ASN A 39 4.15 17.35 -1.66
CA ASN A 39 5.53 16.88 -1.80
C ASN A 39 6.38 17.16 -0.54
N ASN A 40 6.90 16.10 0.06
CA ASN A 40 7.69 16.08 1.30
C ASN A 40 6.93 16.39 2.60
N TYR A 41 5.61 16.59 2.53
CA TYR A 41 4.76 16.89 3.70
C TYR A 41 3.76 15.78 3.96
N ASP A 42 3.11 15.28 2.89
CA ASP A 42 2.21 14.15 2.97
C ASP A 42 2.86 12.88 2.43
N TYR A 43 2.58 11.75 3.07
CA TYR A 43 3.17 10.48 2.68
C TYR A 43 2.14 9.36 2.62
N VAL A 44 2.28 8.54 1.58
CA VAL A 44 1.69 7.19 1.52
C VAL A 44 2.80 6.20 1.83
N HIS A 45 2.68 5.55 2.98
CA HIS A 45 3.56 4.45 3.38
C HIS A 45 2.89 3.11 3.12
N ILE A 46 3.63 2.21 2.51
CA ILE A 46 3.20 0.83 2.27
C ILE A 46 4.07 -0.06 3.17
N PHE A 47 3.45 -0.80 4.07
CA PHE A 47 4.13 -1.74 4.94
C PHE A 47 3.70 -3.19 4.66
N SER A 48 4.66 -4.10 4.78
CA SER A 48 4.45 -5.54 4.82
C SER A 48 4.63 -6.04 6.25
N LYS A 49 3.71 -6.86 6.74
CA LYS A 49 3.99 -7.72 7.89
C LYS A 49 4.60 -9.05 7.38
N PRO A 50 5.82 -9.41 7.80
CA PRO A 50 6.44 -10.66 7.37
C PRO A 50 5.77 -11.89 8.01
N THR A 51 5.11 -11.72 9.17
CA THR A 51 4.50 -12.79 9.95
C THR A 51 3.12 -12.39 10.43
N TYR A 52 2.13 -13.27 10.27
CA TYR A 52 0.75 -13.08 10.76
C TYR A 52 0.74 -12.84 12.28
N GLY A 53 0.08 -11.77 12.72
CA GLY A 53 0.00 -11.42 14.14
C GLY A 53 1.27 -10.85 14.75
N SER A 54 2.34 -10.62 13.98
CA SER A 54 3.51 -9.86 14.46
C SER A 54 3.24 -8.35 14.43
N ASP A 55 3.94 -7.62 15.31
CA ASP A 55 4.03 -6.17 15.30
C ASP A 55 5.15 -5.66 14.37
N ASP A 56 5.92 -6.56 13.76
CA ASP A 56 6.98 -6.20 12.81
C ASP A 56 6.38 -5.63 11.52
N LEU A 57 6.67 -4.36 11.25
CA LEU A 57 6.30 -3.67 10.01
C LEU A 57 7.55 -3.42 9.17
N GLN A 58 7.59 -3.99 7.96
CA GLN A 58 8.63 -3.70 6.98
C GLN A 58 8.13 -2.62 6.01
N LEU A 59 8.80 -1.47 5.96
CA LEU A 59 8.51 -0.43 4.98
C LEU A 59 8.89 -0.91 3.58
N ILE A 60 7.89 -0.99 2.68
CA ILE A 60 8.06 -1.33 1.27
C ILE A 60 8.28 -0.07 0.43
N ALA A 61 7.50 0.98 0.71
CA ALA A 61 7.59 2.24 -0.01
C ALA A 61 7.13 3.41 0.85
N SER A 62 7.76 4.56 0.64
CA SER A 62 7.33 5.87 1.12
C SER A 62 7.18 6.77 -0.10
N LEU A 63 5.95 7.24 -0.33
CA LEU A 63 5.59 7.96 -1.55
C LEU A 63 5.07 9.35 -1.19
N THR A 64 5.45 10.37 -1.94
CA THR A 64 5.03 11.76 -1.74
C THR A 64 5.01 12.51 -3.07
N GLY A 65 4.41 13.69 -3.09
CA GLY A 65 4.27 14.53 -4.28
C GLY A 65 3.15 14.08 -5.23
N SER A 66 3.19 14.57 -6.46
CA SER A 66 2.11 14.42 -7.45
C SER A 66 2.45 13.51 -8.64
N THR A 67 3.51 12.73 -8.51
CA THR A 67 3.92 11.76 -9.54
C THR A 67 3.34 10.39 -9.23
N ILE A 68 2.55 9.84 -10.15
CA ILE A 68 2.07 8.46 -10.05
C ILE A 68 3.26 7.49 -10.11
N PRO A 69 3.48 6.65 -9.09
CA PRO A 69 4.54 5.65 -9.12
C PRO A 69 4.32 4.65 -10.26
N ALA A 70 5.33 4.45 -11.12
CA ALA A 70 5.28 3.43 -12.18
C ALA A 70 5.40 1.99 -11.64
N ALA A 71 5.86 1.84 -10.39
CA ALA A 71 6.08 0.55 -9.77
C ALA A 71 4.77 -0.13 -9.35
N ILE A 72 4.72 -1.45 -9.49
CA ILE A 72 3.72 -2.30 -8.82
C ILE A 72 4.34 -2.75 -7.50
N PHE A 73 3.73 -2.36 -6.39
CA PHE A 73 4.17 -2.75 -5.06
C PHE A 73 3.63 -4.14 -4.75
N THR A 74 4.49 -5.04 -4.30
CA THR A 74 4.09 -6.39 -3.88
C THR A 74 4.31 -6.51 -2.38
N VAL A 75 3.27 -6.86 -1.66
CA VAL A 75 3.28 -7.04 -0.21
C VAL A 75 3.00 -8.51 0.08
N ASN A 76 3.78 -9.11 0.98
CA ASN A 76 3.59 -10.51 1.33
C ASN A 76 2.25 -10.68 2.05
N GLY A 77 1.47 -11.67 1.63
CA GLY A 77 0.22 -12.03 2.31
C GLY A 77 0.40 -13.04 3.45
N LEU A 78 1.61 -13.15 3.99
CA LEU A 78 1.86 -13.92 5.20
C LEU A 78 1.38 -13.18 6.46
N GLY A 79 0.92 -11.93 6.34
CA GLY A 79 0.31 -11.13 7.40
C GLY A 79 -0.53 -9.96 6.87
N ASP A 80 -0.97 -9.09 7.79
CA ASP A 80 -1.78 -7.89 7.51
C ASP A 80 -0.94 -6.81 6.80
N SER A 81 -1.34 -6.40 5.60
CA SER A 81 -0.66 -5.31 4.89
C SER A 81 -1.26 -3.97 5.28
N MET A 82 -0.43 -3.04 5.75
CA MET A 82 -0.85 -1.74 6.27
C MET A 82 -0.48 -0.66 5.25
N VAL A 83 -1.46 0.01 4.64
CA VAL A 83 -1.24 1.29 3.98
C VAL A 83 -1.53 2.37 5.00
N VAL A 84 -0.51 3.16 5.34
CA VAL A 84 -0.65 4.31 6.25
C VAL A 84 -0.50 5.56 5.42
N VAL A 85 -1.47 6.44 5.52
CA VAL A 85 -1.41 7.75 4.87
C VAL A 85 -1.37 8.79 5.98
N SER A 86 -0.35 9.64 5.94
CA SER A 86 -0.16 10.75 6.88
C SER A 86 -0.39 12.06 6.14
N ASP A 87 -1.19 12.96 6.74
CA ASP A 87 -1.52 14.30 6.23
C ASP A 87 -0.94 15.38 7.14
N THR A 88 -0.30 16.41 6.58
CA THR A 88 -0.21 17.72 7.23
C THR A 88 -0.50 18.92 6.30
N HIS A 89 -1.52 19.70 6.67
CA HIS A 89 -1.78 21.11 6.34
C HIS A 89 -2.19 21.53 4.90
N ASN A 90 -1.58 21.07 3.79
CA ASN A 90 -2.02 21.42 2.42
C ASN A 90 -2.65 20.25 1.66
N LYS A 91 -3.60 20.56 0.77
CA LYS A 91 -4.45 19.55 0.10
C LYS A 91 -4.02 19.32 -1.35
N GLY A 92 -3.56 18.11 -1.65
CA GLY A 92 -3.62 17.55 -3.01
C GLY A 92 -4.97 16.86 -3.30
N ALA A 93 -5.17 16.37 -4.53
CA ALA A 93 -6.36 15.61 -4.92
C ALA A 93 -6.43 14.20 -4.29
N GLY A 94 -5.35 13.74 -3.63
CA GLY A 94 -5.27 12.44 -2.98
C GLY A 94 -4.75 11.35 -3.91
N PHE A 95 -5.06 10.09 -3.60
CA PHE A 95 -4.62 8.95 -4.41
C PHE A 95 -5.75 7.95 -4.67
N VAL A 96 -5.60 7.20 -5.76
CA VAL A 96 -6.40 6.02 -6.06
C VAL A 96 -5.43 4.87 -6.30
N ALA A 97 -5.60 3.80 -5.53
CA ALA A 97 -4.83 2.57 -5.70
C ALA A 97 -5.73 1.36 -5.95
N ASN A 98 -5.34 0.60 -6.97
CA ASN A 98 -5.91 -0.69 -7.29
C ASN A 98 -5.05 -1.78 -6.65
N TYR A 99 -5.68 -2.75 -5.98
CA TYR A 99 -4.98 -3.90 -5.42
C TYR A 99 -5.65 -5.21 -5.82
N LYS A 100 -4.83 -6.27 -5.96
CA LYS A 100 -5.28 -7.63 -6.23
C LYS A 100 -4.50 -8.62 -5.39
N MET A 101 -5.19 -9.63 -4.87
CA MET A 101 -4.56 -10.81 -4.29
C MET A 101 -4.21 -11.78 -5.42
N VAL A 102 -2.94 -12.16 -5.53
CA VAL A 102 -2.47 -13.10 -6.54
C VAL A 102 -1.68 -14.22 -5.88
N ARG A 103 -1.81 -15.45 -6.38
CA ARG A 103 -0.91 -16.52 -5.94
C ARG A 103 0.49 -16.24 -6.48
N PRO A 104 1.55 -16.32 -5.64
CA PRO A 104 2.91 -16.33 -6.13
C PRO A 104 3.09 -17.45 -7.17
N PRO A 105 3.97 -17.27 -8.16
CA PRO A 105 4.41 -18.38 -8.98
C PRO A 105 4.93 -19.50 -8.05
N PRO A 106 4.61 -20.78 -8.33
CA PRO A 106 5.26 -21.87 -7.62
C PRO A 106 6.79 -21.73 -7.76
N PRO A 107 7.57 -22.08 -6.72
CA PRO A 107 9.03 -22.10 -6.82
C PRO A 107 9.44 -22.89 -8.07
N PRO A 108 10.48 -22.44 -8.81
CA PRO A 108 11.00 -23.23 -9.92
C PRO A 108 11.37 -24.62 -9.41
N SER A 109 10.98 -25.66 -10.17
CA SER A 109 11.34 -27.03 -9.85
C SER A 109 12.86 -27.14 -9.70
N PRO A 110 13.38 -27.85 -8.68
CA PRO A 110 14.79 -28.18 -8.66
C PRO A 110 15.15 -28.91 -9.96
N PRO A 111 16.31 -28.65 -10.57
CA PRO A 111 16.78 -29.47 -11.69
C PRO A 111 16.91 -30.94 -11.25
N PRO A 112 16.69 -31.89 -12.17
CA PRO A 112 16.78 -33.33 -11.89
C PRO A 112 18.19 -33.78 -11.46
#